data_AF-A0A4V1ERR6-F1
#
_entry.id   AF-A0A4V1ERR6-F1
#
_cell.length_a   1.000
_cell.length_b   1.000
_cell.length_c   1.000
_cell.angle_alpha   90.00
_cell.angle_beta   90.00
_cell.angle_gamma   90.00
#
_symmetry.space_group_name_H-M   'P 1'
#
loop_
_entity.id
_entity.type
_entity.pdbx_description
1 polymer ?
#
loop_
_entity_poly.entity_id
_entity_poly.type
_entity_poly.pdbx_seq_one_letter_code
_entity_poly.pdbx_strand_id
1 'polypeptide(L)'
;MDPSKSGGGRSPGPLTSVMEDYLEAIFDLDQAQKVVRVKDIARRMGVKMPTVTSMLKTLHDRGLVQYRKYEYVDLTAAGRRVGKEMRRRHGLLANFLTGILKVDPATADEEACRMEHSLSTDTLERLTDFMHFVCDCPRAGANWLERFEEYRRRGSPPEDCPERSAVFSAQLKQRINREDPKDVNDIQS
;
A
#
# COMPACT_ATOMS: atom_id res chain seq x y z
N MET A 1 -32.20 -7.97 -43.08
CA MET A 1 -32.05 -7.11 -41.89
C MET A 1 -31.24 -7.91 -40.89
N ASP A 2 -29.97 -7.53 -40.71
CA ASP A 2 -28.98 -8.30 -39.96
C ASP A 2 -28.47 -7.42 -38.81
N PRO A 3 -28.68 -7.77 -37.52
CA PRO A 3 -28.22 -6.94 -36.41
C PRO A 3 -26.86 -7.45 -35.89
N SER A 4 -25.85 -7.40 -36.75
CA SER A 4 -24.45 -7.51 -36.33
C SER A 4 -23.98 -6.16 -35.76
N LYS A 5 -24.13 -5.98 -34.44
CA LYS A 5 -23.31 -5.03 -33.66
C LYS A 5 -22.74 -5.72 -32.43
N SER A 6 -21.70 -6.52 -32.66
CA SER A 6 -20.73 -6.89 -31.66
C SER A 6 -19.95 -5.63 -31.23
N GLY A 7 -20.33 -5.04 -30.09
CA GLY A 7 -19.53 -4.01 -29.44
C GLY A 7 -18.18 -4.60 -29.03
N GLY A 8 -17.10 -4.09 -29.63
CA GLY A 8 -15.73 -4.47 -29.29
C GLY A 8 -15.42 -4.14 -27.84
N GLY A 9 -15.60 -5.12 -26.96
CA GLY A 9 -15.20 -5.05 -25.56
C GLY A 9 -13.69 -5.05 -25.47
N ARG A 10 -13.09 -3.85 -25.39
CA ARG A 10 -11.70 -3.70 -24.96
C ARG A 10 -11.62 -4.34 -23.58
N SER A 11 -10.77 -5.36 -23.41
CA SER A 11 -10.49 -5.93 -22.09
C SER A 11 -10.17 -4.78 -21.14
N PRO A 12 -10.79 -4.70 -19.94
CA PRO A 12 -10.56 -3.58 -19.05
C PRO A 12 -9.07 -3.48 -18.77
N GLY A 13 -8.48 -2.31 -19.02
CA GLY A 13 -7.09 -2.03 -18.65
C GLY A 13 -6.88 -2.19 -17.13
N PRO A 14 -5.61 -2.21 -16.67
CA PRO A 14 -5.28 -2.36 -15.26
C PRO A 14 -6.06 -1.37 -14.38
N LEU A 15 -6.29 -1.77 -13.12
CA LEU A 15 -6.92 -0.88 -12.16
C LEU A 15 -5.95 0.27 -11.83
N THR A 16 -6.50 1.47 -11.69
CA THR A 16 -5.76 2.62 -11.18
C THR A 16 -5.76 2.57 -9.66
N SER A 17 -4.75 3.15 -8.99
CA SER A 17 -4.74 3.26 -7.52
C SER A 17 -6.05 3.83 -6.97
N VAL A 18 -6.58 4.89 -7.57
CA VAL A 18 -7.89 5.47 -7.17
C VAL A 18 -9.04 4.46 -7.22
N MET A 19 -9.04 3.51 -8.16
CA MET A 19 -10.07 2.45 -8.20
C MET A 19 -9.86 1.45 -7.07
N GLU A 20 -8.61 1.13 -6.77
CA GLU A 20 -8.21 0.25 -5.67
C GLU A 20 -8.59 0.86 -4.32
N ASP A 21 -8.33 2.15 -4.09
CA ASP A 21 -8.73 2.90 -2.89
C ASP A 21 -10.24 2.80 -2.64
N TYR A 22 -11.04 2.95 -3.70
CA TYR A 22 -12.49 2.84 -3.58
C TYR A 22 -12.92 1.43 -3.20
N LEU A 23 -12.29 0.39 -3.76
CA LEU A 23 -12.62 -0.99 -3.44
C LEU A 23 -12.20 -1.35 -2.01
N GLU A 24 -11.06 -0.84 -1.55
CA GLU A 24 -10.63 -0.95 -0.16
C GLU A 24 -11.61 -0.23 0.78
N ALA A 25 -11.94 1.03 0.51
CA ALA A 25 -12.87 1.80 1.34
C ALA A 25 -14.26 1.17 1.42
N ILE A 26 -14.78 0.63 0.31
CA ILE A 26 -16.05 -0.11 0.33
C ILE A 26 -15.90 -1.40 1.12
N PHE A 27 -14.78 -2.11 1.01
CA PHE A 27 -14.51 -3.33 1.77
C PHE A 27 -14.50 -3.05 3.28
N ASP A 28 -13.79 -2.01 3.72
CA ASP A 28 -13.75 -1.56 5.12
C ASP A 28 -15.15 -1.22 5.65
N LEU A 29 -15.92 -0.45 4.88
CA LEU A 29 -17.28 -0.08 5.25
C LEU A 29 -18.20 -1.30 5.32
N ASP A 30 -18.06 -2.26 4.41
CA ASP A 30 -18.83 -3.52 4.41
C ASP A 30 -18.51 -4.39 5.64
N GLN A 31 -17.28 -4.32 6.19
CA GLN A 31 -16.96 -5.00 7.45
C GLN A 31 -17.53 -4.27 8.68
N ALA A 32 -17.62 -2.95 8.64
CA ALA A 32 -18.04 -2.13 9.78
C ALA A 32 -19.56 -2.00 9.93
N GLN A 33 -20.33 -2.13 8.84
CA GLN A 33 -21.76 -1.91 8.84
C GLN A 33 -22.50 -2.82 7.85
N LYS A 34 -23.79 -3.08 8.11
CA LYS A 34 -24.62 -3.97 7.28
C LYS A 34 -24.89 -3.46 5.86
N VAL A 35 -24.80 -2.15 5.63
CA VAL A 35 -25.19 -1.52 4.36
C VAL A 35 -24.25 -0.37 4.04
N VAL A 36 -23.54 -0.45 2.91
CA VAL A 36 -22.68 0.63 2.44
C VAL A 36 -23.46 1.61 1.56
N ARG A 37 -23.42 2.91 1.88
CA ARG A 37 -24.09 3.97 1.11
C ARG A 37 -23.09 4.94 0.50
N VAL A 38 -23.48 5.59 -0.59
CA VAL A 38 -22.68 6.62 -1.30
C VAL A 38 -22.17 7.72 -0.36
N LYS A 39 -22.99 8.15 0.61
CA LYS A 39 -22.62 9.18 1.59
C LYS A 39 -21.51 8.74 2.55
N ASP A 40 -21.41 7.44 2.84
CA ASP A 40 -20.42 6.89 3.76
C ASP A 40 -19.09 6.76 3.03
N ILE A 41 -19.12 6.30 1.77
CA ILE A 41 -17.96 6.28 0.88
C ILE A 41 -17.43 7.71 0.67
N ALA A 42 -18.31 8.68 0.39
CA ALA A 42 -17.92 10.08 0.20
C ALA A 42 -17.18 10.65 1.43
N ARG A 43 -17.68 10.35 2.63
CA ARG A 43 -17.05 10.75 3.88
C ARG A 43 -15.70 10.08 4.09
N ARG A 44 -15.61 8.76 3.88
CA ARG A 44 -14.37 7.98 4.03
C ARG A 44 -13.28 8.42 3.05
N MET A 45 -13.67 8.73 1.82
CA MET A 45 -12.77 9.16 0.75
C MET A 45 -12.46 10.67 0.78
N GLY A 46 -13.14 11.46 1.61
CA GLY A 46 -12.96 12.92 1.65
C GLY A 46 -13.38 13.65 0.36
N VAL A 47 -14.31 13.09 -0.42
CA VAL A 47 -14.75 13.65 -1.71
C VAL A 47 -16.26 13.89 -1.76
N LYS A 48 -16.72 14.66 -2.75
CA LYS A 48 -18.15 14.94 -2.94
C LYS A 48 -18.90 13.70 -3.49
N MET A 49 -20.17 13.54 -3.11
CA MET A 49 -21.02 12.42 -3.57
C MET A 49 -21.10 12.24 -5.10
N PRO A 50 -21.12 13.30 -5.94
CA PRO A 50 -21.07 13.13 -7.39
C PRO A 50 -19.79 12.44 -7.88
N THR A 51 -18.65 12.71 -7.26
CA THR A 51 -17.37 12.04 -7.54
C THR A 51 -17.47 10.55 -7.26
N VAL A 52 -18.02 10.19 -6.10
CA VAL A 52 -18.26 8.79 -5.72
C VAL A 52 -19.19 8.10 -6.72
N THR A 53 -20.29 8.75 -7.10
CA THR A 53 -21.28 8.19 -8.03
C THR A 53 -20.65 7.89 -9.40
N SER A 54 -19.79 8.79 -9.89
CA SER A 54 -19.05 8.61 -11.14
C SER A 54 -18.10 7.41 -11.06
N MET A 55 -17.35 7.29 -9.95
CA MET A 55 -16.45 6.16 -9.74
C MET A 55 -17.20 4.84 -9.60
N LEU A 56 -18.31 4.81 -8.85
CA LEU A 56 -19.14 3.61 -8.69
C LEU A 56 -19.72 3.13 -10.01
N LYS A 57 -20.11 4.03 -10.92
CA LYS A 57 -20.53 3.65 -12.27
C LYS A 57 -19.38 2.99 -13.03
N THR A 58 -18.17 3.56 -12.95
CA THR A 58 -16.98 2.99 -13.60
C THR A 58 -16.63 1.60 -13.06
N LEU A 59 -16.69 1.41 -11.74
CA LEU A 59 -16.45 0.11 -11.10
C LEU A 59 -17.57 -0.90 -11.41
N HIS A 60 -18.80 -0.44 -11.55
CA HIS A 60 -19.95 -1.27 -11.95
C HIS A 60 -19.79 -1.78 -13.38
N ASP A 61 -19.45 -0.90 -14.32
CA ASP A 61 -19.21 -1.25 -15.72
C ASP A 61 -18.03 -2.24 -15.86
N ARG A 62 -17.11 -2.27 -14.89
CA ARG A 62 -16.02 -3.24 -14.76
C ARG A 62 -16.38 -4.51 -13.98
N GLY A 63 -17.60 -4.66 -13.49
CA GLY A 63 -18.07 -5.83 -12.73
C GLY A 63 -17.47 -5.97 -11.33
N LEU A 64 -16.98 -4.88 -10.73
CA LEU A 64 -16.33 -4.89 -9.41
C LEU A 64 -17.31 -4.54 -8.28
N VAL A 65 -18.36 -3.79 -8.59
CA VAL A 65 -19.43 -3.45 -7.65
C VAL A 65 -20.81 -3.68 -8.26
N GLN A 66 -21.78 -4.03 -7.42
CA GLN A 66 -23.19 -3.88 -7.72
C GLN A 66 -23.62 -2.51 -7.19
N TYR A 67 -23.98 -1.62 -8.12
CA TYR A 67 -24.43 -0.28 -7.80
C TYR A 67 -25.75 -0.01 -8.52
N ARG A 68 -26.78 0.31 -7.74
CA ARG A 68 -28.06 0.84 -8.24
C ARG A 68 -28.25 2.24 -7.72
N LYS A 69 -28.74 3.13 -8.59
CA LYS A 69 -28.92 4.55 -8.26
C LYS A 69 -29.88 4.67 -7.07
N TYR A 70 -29.47 5.43 -6.04
CA TYR A 70 -30.20 5.63 -4.77
C TYR A 70 -30.31 4.40 -3.86
N GLU A 71 -29.62 3.31 -4.16
CA GLU A 71 -29.57 2.11 -3.31
C GLU A 71 -28.21 2.01 -2.58
N TYR A 72 -27.95 0.82 -2.03
CA TYR A 72 -26.70 0.42 -1.42
C TYR A 72 -25.69 -0.04 -2.47
N VAL A 73 -24.42 -0.10 -2.04
CA VAL A 73 -23.29 -0.53 -2.85
C VAL A 73 -22.77 -1.84 -2.28
N ASP A 74 -22.69 -2.86 -3.12
CA ASP A 74 -22.07 -4.14 -2.74
C ASP A 74 -20.85 -4.42 -3.60
N LEU A 75 -19.81 -5.00 -3.00
CA LEU A 75 -18.70 -5.57 -3.76
C LEU A 75 -19.15 -6.86 -4.44
N THR A 76 -18.81 -7.03 -5.71
CA THR A 76 -18.86 -8.36 -6.33
C THR A 76 -17.75 -9.23 -5.73
N ALA A 77 -17.76 -10.54 -6.01
CA ALA A 77 -16.66 -11.41 -5.62
C ALA A 77 -15.30 -10.91 -6.12
N ALA A 78 -15.26 -10.35 -7.35
CA ALA A 78 -14.04 -9.78 -7.92
C ALA A 78 -13.60 -8.51 -7.18
N GLY A 79 -14.52 -7.57 -6.95
CA GLY A 79 -14.22 -6.34 -6.20
C GLY A 79 -13.78 -6.63 -4.76
N ARG A 80 -14.41 -7.62 -4.11
CA ARG A 80 -14.06 -8.05 -2.74
C ARG A 80 -12.64 -8.59 -2.67
N ARG A 81 -12.18 -9.34 -3.66
CA ARG A 81 -10.78 -9.80 -3.68
C ARG A 81 -9.79 -8.64 -3.74
N VAL A 82 -10.08 -7.65 -4.58
CA VAL A 82 -9.20 -6.47 -4.73
C VAL A 82 -9.20 -5.65 -3.44
N GLY A 83 -10.37 -5.29 -2.91
CA GLY A 83 -10.47 -4.51 -1.67
C GLY A 83 -9.81 -5.21 -0.48
N LYS A 84 -10.00 -6.53 -0.35
CA LYS A 84 -9.33 -7.33 0.69
C LYS A 84 -7.81 -7.35 0.52
N GLU A 85 -7.31 -7.47 -0.71
CA GLU A 85 -5.88 -7.47 -0.98
C GLU A 85 -5.26 -6.13 -0.66
N MET A 86 -5.86 -5.00 -1.09
CA MET A 86 -5.39 -3.67 -0.69
C MET A 86 -5.35 -3.53 0.83
N ARG A 87 -6.45 -3.90 1.51
CA ARG A 87 -6.49 -3.82 2.97
C ARG A 87 -5.40 -4.65 3.66
N ARG A 88 -5.06 -5.81 3.08
CA ARG A 88 -3.94 -6.64 3.55
C ARG A 88 -2.60 -5.93 3.33
N ARG A 89 -2.36 -5.33 2.15
CA ARG A 89 -1.14 -4.58 1.84
C ARG A 89 -0.97 -3.40 2.79
N HIS A 90 -2.00 -2.56 2.94
CA HIS A 90 -2.03 -1.46 3.91
C HIS A 90 -1.65 -1.94 5.31
N GLY A 91 -2.35 -2.97 5.81
CA GLY A 91 -2.13 -3.50 7.15
C GLY A 91 -0.72 -4.03 7.35
N LEU A 92 -0.13 -4.67 6.35
CA LEU A 92 1.24 -5.18 6.44
C LEU A 92 2.24 -4.05 6.55
N LEU A 93 2.10 -3.04 5.69
CA LEU A 93 2.98 -1.88 5.65
C LEU A 93 2.85 -1.04 6.92
N ALA A 94 1.62 -0.77 7.38
CA ALA A 94 1.37 -0.06 8.63
C ALA A 94 1.99 -0.79 9.83
N ASN A 95 1.87 -2.13 9.90
CA ASN A 95 2.49 -2.92 10.97
C ASN A 95 4.02 -2.94 10.88
N PHE A 96 4.59 -2.97 9.67
CA PHE A 96 6.03 -2.84 9.48
C PHE A 96 6.54 -1.48 9.98
N LEU A 97 5.92 -0.40 9.53
CA LEU A 97 6.30 0.97 9.87
C LEU A 97 6.18 1.23 11.38
N THR A 98 5.08 0.80 12.01
CA THR A 98 4.87 0.99 13.45
C THR A 98 5.66 -0.01 14.30
N GLY A 99 5.52 -1.30 14.04
CA GLY A 99 6.04 -2.37 14.89
C GLY A 99 7.55 -2.52 14.81
N ILE A 100 8.11 -2.44 13.60
CA ILE A 100 9.54 -2.62 13.34
C ILE A 100 10.25 -1.27 13.31
N LEU A 101 9.80 -0.35 12.45
CA LEU A 101 10.50 0.92 12.27
C LEU A 101 10.22 1.94 13.39
N LYS A 102 9.20 1.73 14.23
CA LYS A 102 8.78 2.68 15.28
C LYS A 102 8.40 4.05 14.73
N VAL A 103 7.68 4.07 13.61
CA VAL A 103 7.03 5.28 13.07
C VAL A 103 5.75 5.55 13.86
N ASP A 104 5.40 6.83 14.02
CA ASP A 104 4.13 7.23 14.62
C ASP A 104 2.94 6.58 13.88
N PRO A 105 1.92 6.05 14.57
CA PRO A 105 0.81 5.35 13.92
C PRO A 105 0.08 6.17 12.85
N ALA A 106 -0.11 7.48 13.04
CA ALA A 106 -0.80 8.31 12.04
C ALA A 106 0.06 8.49 10.79
N THR A 107 1.36 8.76 10.97
CA THR A 107 2.30 8.83 9.83
C THR A 107 2.43 7.49 9.12
N ALA A 108 2.47 6.38 9.87
CA ALA A 108 2.57 5.04 9.31
C ALA A 108 1.34 4.64 8.48
N ASP A 109 0.14 5.02 8.93
CA ASP A 109 -1.10 4.80 8.18
C ASP A 109 -1.06 5.58 6.84
N GLU A 110 -0.70 6.86 6.88
CA GLU A 110 -0.59 7.68 5.67
C GLU A 110 0.50 7.18 4.69
N GLU A 111 1.65 6.73 5.22
CA GLU A 111 2.73 6.16 4.41
C GLU A 111 2.36 4.81 3.81
N ALA A 112 1.68 3.94 4.58
CA ALA A 112 1.20 2.66 4.10
C ALA A 112 0.25 2.82 2.90
N CYS A 113 -0.71 3.75 2.97
CA CYS A 113 -1.59 4.07 1.84
C CYS A 113 -0.82 4.48 0.58
N ARG A 114 0.28 5.24 0.71
CA ARG A 114 1.09 5.63 -0.46
C ARG A 114 1.89 4.47 -1.04
N MET A 115 2.37 3.59 -0.16
CA MET A 115 3.25 2.48 -0.51
C MET A 115 2.50 1.31 -1.14
N GLU A 116 1.27 1.02 -0.71
CA GLU A 116 0.59 -0.23 -1.04
C GLU A 116 0.33 -0.48 -2.54
N HIS A 117 0.12 0.60 -3.31
CA HIS A 117 -0.06 0.55 -4.77
C HIS A 117 1.25 0.49 -5.55
N SER A 118 2.36 0.85 -4.90
CA SER A 118 3.66 1.02 -5.57
C SER A 118 4.53 -0.22 -5.46
N LEU A 119 4.31 -1.05 -4.44
CA LEU A 119 5.11 -2.23 -4.20
C LEU A 119 4.58 -3.44 -4.99
N SER A 120 5.50 -4.13 -5.65
CA SER A 120 5.21 -5.43 -6.26
C SER A 120 4.83 -6.44 -5.16
N THR A 121 4.07 -7.47 -5.56
CA THR A 121 3.71 -8.56 -4.65
C THR A 121 4.94 -9.28 -4.11
N ASP A 122 5.96 -9.55 -4.94
CA ASP A 122 7.22 -10.19 -4.51
C ASP A 122 7.96 -9.35 -3.45
N THR A 123 8.02 -8.03 -3.62
CA THR A 123 8.64 -7.15 -2.61
C THR A 123 7.89 -7.20 -1.29
N LEU A 124 6.56 -7.21 -1.34
CA LEU A 124 5.74 -7.26 -0.13
C LEU A 124 5.85 -8.62 0.58
N GLU A 125 5.90 -9.71 -0.17
CA GLU A 125 6.11 -11.06 0.38
C GLU A 125 7.47 -11.16 1.07
N ARG A 126 8.54 -10.68 0.43
CA ARG A 126 9.88 -10.62 1.05
C ARG A 126 9.92 -9.75 2.30
N LEU A 127 9.18 -8.64 2.31
CA LEU A 127 9.03 -7.80 3.51
C LEU A 127 8.32 -8.57 4.63
N THR A 128 7.28 -9.33 4.28
CA THR A 128 6.54 -10.19 5.22
C THR A 128 7.47 -11.24 5.83
N ASP A 129 8.23 -11.94 4.99
CA ASP A 129 9.18 -12.96 5.42
C ASP A 129 10.26 -12.37 6.32
N PHE A 130 10.73 -11.17 6.00
CA PHE A 130 11.66 -10.43 6.84
C PHE A 130 11.05 -10.09 8.22
N MET A 131 9.80 -9.62 8.26
CA MET A 131 9.12 -9.35 9.52
C MET A 131 9.01 -10.61 10.38
N HIS A 132 8.58 -11.74 9.80
CA HIS A 132 8.52 -13.02 10.51
C HIS A 132 9.91 -13.44 10.99
N PHE A 133 10.93 -13.37 10.13
CA PHE A 133 12.29 -13.71 10.52
C PHE A 133 12.78 -12.88 11.72
N VAL A 134 12.56 -11.57 11.73
CA VAL A 134 13.02 -10.71 12.84
C VAL A 134 12.25 -10.98 14.13
N CYS A 135 10.94 -11.28 14.05
CA CYS A 135 10.12 -11.54 15.23
C CYS A 135 10.34 -12.95 15.81
N ASP A 136 10.58 -13.96 14.97
CA ASP A 136 10.66 -15.36 15.40
C ASP A 136 12.10 -15.83 15.65
N CYS A 137 13.11 -15.16 15.08
CA CYS A 137 14.49 -15.65 15.14
C CYS A 137 15.11 -15.40 16.52
N PRO A 138 15.49 -16.46 17.28
CA PRO A 138 16.11 -16.31 18.59
C PRO A 138 17.48 -15.61 18.53
N ARG A 139 18.13 -15.57 17.35
CA ARG A 139 19.42 -14.87 17.15
C ARG A 139 19.29 -13.35 17.10
N ALA A 140 18.12 -12.81 16.79
CA ALA A 140 17.87 -11.38 16.96
C ALA A 140 17.95 -11.02 18.47
N GLY A 141 17.56 -11.96 19.34
CA GLY A 141 17.43 -11.77 20.77
C GLY A 141 16.09 -11.13 21.10
N ALA A 142 15.54 -11.45 22.27
CA ALA A 142 14.21 -10.98 22.70
C ALA A 142 14.06 -9.44 22.68
N ASN A 143 15.18 -8.72 22.83
CA ASN A 143 15.20 -7.25 22.96
C ASN A 143 15.71 -6.55 21.69
N TRP A 144 15.75 -7.23 20.54
CA TRP A 144 16.26 -6.64 19.29
C TRP A 144 15.57 -5.33 18.93
N LEU A 145 14.24 -5.31 18.96
CA LEU A 145 13.46 -4.11 18.60
C LEU A 145 13.64 -2.98 19.61
N GLU A 146 13.80 -3.31 20.90
CA GLU A 146 14.12 -2.33 21.94
C GLU A 146 15.50 -1.71 21.68
N ARG A 147 16.50 -2.53 21.37
CA ARG A 147 17.86 -2.08 21.03
C ARG A 147 17.89 -1.23 19.76
N PHE A 148 17.09 -1.59 18.75
CA PHE A 148 16.93 -0.78 17.54
C PHE A 148 16.33 0.59 17.88
N GLU A 149 15.34 0.64 18.76
CA GLU A 149 14.74 1.89 19.20
C GLU A 149 15.72 2.74 20.03
N GLU A 150 16.49 2.14 20.93
CA GLU A 150 17.57 2.81 21.65
C GLU A 150 18.62 3.39 20.69
N TYR A 151 19.02 2.62 19.67
CA TYR A 151 19.92 3.10 18.62
C TYR A 151 19.35 4.32 17.89
N ARG A 152 18.07 4.29 17.49
CA ARG A 152 17.41 5.43 16.84
C ARG A 152 17.41 6.68 17.73
N ARG A 153 17.22 6.54 19.04
CA ARG A 153 17.20 7.66 19.99
C ARG A 153 18.60 8.19 20.33
N ARG A 154 19.59 7.31 20.48
CA ARG A 154 20.94 7.66 20.96
C ARG A 154 21.96 7.90 19.83
N GLY A 155 21.67 7.44 18.61
CA GLY A 155 22.54 7.57 17.44
C GLY A 155 23.82 6.74 17.51
N SER A 156 23.98 5.87 18.51
CA SER A 156 25.17 5.04 18.74
C SER A 156 24.75 3.60 19.00
N PRO A 157 25.43 2.59 18.43
CA PRO A 157 25.21 1.21 18.84
C PRO A 157 25.61 1.02 20.32
N PRO A 158 25.04 0.03 21.03
CA PRO A 158 25.56 -0.39 22.33
C PRO A 158 27.06 -0.74 22.21
N GLU A 159 27.81 -0.64 23.32
CA GLU A 159 29.29 -0.68 23.37
C GLU A 159 29.97 -1.83 22.57
N ASP A 160 29.24 -2.91 22.26
CA ASP A 160 29.72 -4.10 21.56
C ASP A 160 29.66 -4.08 20.01
N CYS A 161 29.25 -2.99 19.34
CA CYS A 161 29.12 -2.98 17.86
C CYS A 161 29.69 -1.76 17.09
N PRO A 162 30.88 -1.22 17.40
CA PRO A 162 31.41 -0.07 16.67
C PRO A 162 32.00 -0.40 15.28
N GLU A 163 32.78 -1.48 15.13
CA GLU A 163 33.57 -1.71 13.90
C GLU A 163 32.70 -2.05 12.66
N ARG A 164 31.63 -2.83 12.83
CA ARG A 164 30.76 -3.23 11.71
C ARG A 164 29.80 -2.12 11.28
N SER A 165 29.38 -1.25 12.20
CA SER A 165 28.42 -0.18 11.93
C SER A 165 29.01 0.93 11.04
N ALA A 166 30.27 1.32 11.27
CA ALA A 166 30.95 2.34 10.49
C ALA A 166 31.15 1.92 9.02
N VAL A 167 31.58 0.67 8.81
CA VAL A 167 31.77 0.09 7.47
C VAL A 167 30.45 0.02 6.71
N PHE A 168 29.38 -0.51 7.34
CA PHE A 168 28.06 -0.58 6.73
C PHE A 168 27.53 0.81 6.36
N SER A 169 27.63 1.78 7.28
CA SER A 169 27.15 3.15 7.05
C SER A 169 27.89 3.83 5.90
N ALA A 170 29.21 3.65 5.80
CA ALA A 170 30.00 4.17 4.69
C ALA A 170 29.61 3.53 3.35
N GLN A 171 29.45 2.20 3.33
CA GLN A 171 29.04 1.47 2.13
C GLN A 171 27.63 1.85 1.67
N LEU A 172 26.69 2.03 2.59
CA LEU A 172 25.32 2.46 2.27
C LEU A 172 25.32 3.85 1.65
N LYS A 173 26.01 4.82 2.25
CA LYS A 173 26.16 6.18 1.70
C LYS A 173 26.77 6.18 0.30
N GLN A 174 27.80 5.38 0.06
CA GLN A 174 28.39 5.23 -1.27
C GLN A 174 27.42 4.63 -2.30
N ARG A 175 26.55 3.70 -1.90
CA ARG A 175 25.56 3.10 -2.81
C ARG A 175 24.42 4.06 -3.14
N ILE A 176 23.96 4.84 -2.16
CA ILE A 176 22.87 5.82 -2.36
C ILE A 176 23.36 7.04 -3.15
N ASN A 177 24.58 7.50 -2.90
CA ASN A 177 25.15 8.71 -3.53
C ASN A 177 25.90 8.42 -4.85
N ARG A 178 25.82 7.21 -5.40
CA ARG A 178 26.27 6.96 -6.77
C ARG A 178 25.27 7.63 -7.72
N GLU A 179 25.57 8.86 -8.12
CA GLU A 179 24.96 9.47 -9.29
C GLU A 179 25.21 8.56 -10.50
N ASP A 180 24.15 8.28 -11.27
CA ASP A 180 24.26 7.50 -12.50
C ASP A 180 25.22 8.23 -13.47
N PRO A 181 26.22 7.55 -14.06
CA PRO A 181 27.17 8.17 -14.99
C PRO A 181 26.55 8.56 -16.35
N LYS A 182 25.22 8.67 -16.46
CA LYS A 182 24.51 9.01 -17.70
C LYS A 182 24.24 10.51 -17.89
N ASP A 183 24.47 11.36 -16.89
CA ASP A 183 24.23 12.82 -17.00
C ASP A 183 25.47 13.67 -17.34
N VAL A 184 26.61 13.06 -17.72
CA VAL A 184 27.86 13.80 -18.03
C VAL A 184 28.10 13.97 -19.54
N ASN A 185 27.18 13.54 -20.41
CA ASN A 185 27.42 13.54 -21.87
C ASN A 185 26.50 14.43 -22.72
N ASP A 186 25.88 15.46 -22.14
CA ASP A 186 25.09 16.46 -22.90
C ASP A 186 25.55 17.92 -22.71
N ILE A 187 26.81 18.14 -22.31
CA ILE A 187 27.44 19.47 -22.39
C ILE A 187 28.76 19.37 -23.15
N GLN A 188 28.66 18.98 -24.41
CA GLN A 188 29.60 19.34 -25.48
C GLN A 188 28.97 18.98 -26.84
N SER A 189 28.06 19.83 -27.31
CA SER A 189 27.71 19.99 -28.72
C SER A 189 27.32 21.44 -28.98
#